data_AF-A0A350PCF8-F1
#
_entry.id   AF-A0A350PCF8-F1
#
_cell.length_a   1.000
_cell.length_b   1.000
_cell.length_c   1.000
_cell.angle_alpha   90.00
_cell.angle_beta   90.00
_cell.angle_gamma   90.00
#
_symmetry.space_group_name_H-M   'P 1'
#
loop_
_entity.id
_entity.type
_entity.pdbx_description
1 polymer ?
#
loop_
_entity_poly.entity_id
_entity_poly.type
_entity_poly.pdbx_seq_one_letter_code
_entity_poly.pdbx_strand_id
1 'polypeptide(L)'
;RKETHVAKSPIEPIVGKEVIVGIDFGRTPSAIFAQQTIFGRWSIFHEVIGQDMGAGRFADILKKEIAKNNWEALDFKFVGDPAGN
;
A
#
# COMPACT_ATOMS: atom_id res chain seq x y z
N ARG A 1 -11.25 -27.92 1.37
CA ARG A 1 -10.84 -26.58 0.88
C ARG A 1 -10.58 -25.73 2.13
N LYS A 2 -9.36 -25.24 2.37
CA LYS A 2 -9.08 -24.37 3.54
C LYS A 2 -9.95 -23.13 3.41
N GLU A 3 -10.71 -22.78 4.44
CA GLU A 3 -11.37 -21.47 4.51
C GLU A 3 -10.29 -20.42 4.73
N THR A 4 -9.83 -19.80 3.64
CA THR A 4 -8.95 -18.64 3.75
C THR A 4 -9.81 -17.48 4.23
N HIS A 5 -9.46 -16.88 5.36
CA HIS A 5 -10.14 -15.70 5.90
C HIS A 5 -9.76 -14.46 5.06
N VAL A 6 -10.31 -14.39 3.85
CA VAL A 6 -10.16 -13.28 2.91
C VAL A 6 -11.48 -12.53 2.77
N ALA A 7 -11.39 -11.25 2.43
CA ALA A 7 -12.58 -10.44 2.20
C ALA A 7 -13.40 -11.00 1.02
N LYS A 8 -14.73 -10.96 1.13
CA LYS A 8 -15.66 -11.38 0.07
C LYS A 8 -15.93 -10.27 -0.96
N SER A 9 -15.45 -9.07 -0.68
CA SER A 9 -15.53 -7.86 -1.50
C SER A 9 -14.19 -7.11 -1.40
N PRO A 10 -13.90 -6.19 -2.34
CA PRO A 10 -12.80 -5.26 -2.17
C PRO A 10 -12.87 -4.57 -0.79
N ILE A 11 -11.71 -4.41 -0.17
CA ILE A 11 -11.58 -3.64 1.06
C ILE A 11 -11.37 -2.20 0.62
N GLU A 12 -12.33 -1.33 0.89
CA GLU A 12 -12.19 0.09 0.60
C GLU A 12 -11.41 0.80 1.73
N PRO A 13 -10.58 1.80 1.41
CA PRO A 13 -9.94 2.61 2.43
C PRO A 13 -10.95 3.45 3.20
N ILE A 14 -10.68 3.63 4.49
CA ILE A 14 -11.48 4.45 5.39
C ILE A 14 -11.01 5.91 5.27
N VAL A 15 -11.89 6.79 4.81
CA VAL A 15 -11.61 8.24 4.75
C VAL A 15 -11.39 8.80 6.16
N GLY A 16 -10.40 9.69 6.30
CA GLY A 16 -10.05 10.32 7.58
C GLY A 16 -9.19 9.45 8.51
N LYS A 17 -8.72 8.28 8.03
CA LYS A 17 -7.69 7.48 8.70
C LYS A 17 -6.43 7.45 7.84
N GLU A 18 -5.28 7.64 8.48
CA GLU A 18 -3.97 7.58 7.82
C GLU A 18 -3.78 6.22 7.16
N VAL A 19 -3.45 6.23 5.87
CA VAL A 19 -3.00 5.07 5.11
C VAL A 19 -1.49 4.97 5.24
N ILE A 20 -1.01 3.87 5.79
CA ILE A 20 0.41 3.55 5.84
C ILE A 20 0.77 2.82 4.55
N VAL A 21 1.74 3.37 3.83
CA VAL A 21 2.34 2.76 2.65
C VAL A 21 3.68 2.18 3.05
N GLY A 22 3.72 0.87 3.30
CA GLY A 22 4.96 0.15 3.60
C GLY A 22 5.68 -0.19 2.31
N ILE A 23 6.98 0.13 2.20
CA ILE A 23 7.79 -0.04 1.00
C ILE A 23 9.02 -0.90 1.30
N ASP A 24 9.30 -1.87 0.44
CA ASP A 24 10.53 -2.65 0.41
C ASP A 24 11.37 -2.25 -0.80
N PHE A 25 12.52 -1.61 -0.56
CA PHE A 25 13.40 -1.15 -1.62
C PHE A 25 14.36 -2.28 -2.05
N GLY A 26 14.10 -2.83 -3.23
CA GLY A 26 14.96 -3.83 -3.86
C GLY A 26 14.93 -3.72 -5.38
N ARG A 27 15.62 -4.65 -6.07
CA ARG A 27 15.58 -4.73 -7.55
C ARG A 27 14.16 -5.01 -8.09
N THR A 28 13.32 -5.59 -7.24
CA THR A 28 11.88 -5.80 -7.44
C THR A 28 11.15 -5.08 -6.30
N PRO A 29 11.02 -3.75 -6.36
CA PRO A 29 10.44 -3.00 -5.26
C PRO A 29 8.98 -3.37 -5.07
N SER A 30 8.50 -3.35 -3.83
CA SER A 30 7.10 -3.64 -3.52
C SER A 30 6.55 -2.66 -2.50
N ALA A 31 5.24 -2.45 -2.54
CA ALA A 31 4.54 -1.63 -1.55
C ALA A 31 3.17 -2.21 -1.21
N ILE A 32 2.76 -2.01 0.04
CA ILE A 32 1.41 -2.30 0.52
C ILE A 32 0.75 -1.03 1.04
N PHE A 33 -0.55 -0.90 0.84
CA PHE A 33 -1.38 0.14 1.43
C PHE A 33 -2.22 -0.47 2.55
N ALA A 34 -2.04 0.05 3.76
CA ALA A 34 -2.64 -0.52 4.95
C ALA A 34 -3.25 0.54 5.86
N GLN A 35 -4.33 0.18 6.55
CA GLN A 35 -4.94 0.98 7.61
C GLN A 35 -5.20 0.12 8.84
N GLN A 36 -5.04 0.72 10.02
CA GLN A 36 -5.50 0.13 11.26
C GLN A 36 -6.86 0.71 11.63
N THR A 37 -7.86 -0.14 11.84
CA THR A 37 -9.17 0.31 12.31
C THR A 37 -9.10 0.77 13.77
N ILE A 38 -10.13 1.47 14.23
CA ILE A 38 -10.24 1.90 15.65
C ILE A 38 -10.22 0.74 16.65
N PHE A 39 -10.51 -0.49 16.19
CA PHE A 39 -10.47 -1.71 16.99
C PHE A 39 -9.12 -2.45 16.89
N GLY A 40 -8.10 -1.82 16.29
CA GLY A 40 -6.76 -2.38 16.19
C GLY A 40 -6.53 -3.38 15.05
N ARG A 41 -7.57 -3.70 14.25
CA ARG A 41 -7.44 -4.60 13.10
C ARG A 41 -6.69 -3.91 11.96
N TRP A 42 -5.68 -4.58 11.42
CA TRP A 42 -5.02 -4.16 10.20
C TRP A 42 -5.75 -4.68 8.96
N SER A 43 -5.94 -3.78 8.00
CA SER A 43 -6.49 -4.06 6.69
C SER A 43 -5.47 -3.64 5.64
N ILE A 44 -4.92 -4.60 4.92
CA ILE A 44 -4.14 -4.37 3.70
C ILE A 44 -5.13 -4.42 2.56
N PHE A 45 -5.30 -3.30 1.87
CA PHE A 45 -6.35 -3.16 0.85
C PHE A 45 -5.79 -3.01 -0.57
N HIS A 46 -4.50 -2.76 -0.71
CA HIS A 46 -3.86 -2.68 -2.02
C HIS A 46 -2.38 -3.07 -1.94
N GLU A 47 -1.86 -3.64 -3.02
CA GLU A 47 -0.45 -3.97 -3.20
C GLU A 47 0.02 -3.53 -4.58
N VAL A 48 1.28 -3.11 -4.67
CA VAL A 48 1.93 -2.75 -5.93
C VAL A 48 3.29 -3.41 -5.96
N ILE A 49 3.55 -4.16 -7.03
CA ILE A 49 4.81 -4.87 -7.25
C ILE A 49 5.47 -4.30 -8.50
N GLY A 50 6.71 -3.84 -8.35
CA GLY A 50 7.56 -3.40 -9.44
C GLY A 50 8.56 -4.49 -9.84
N GLN A 51 9.04 -4.41 -11.07
CA GLN A 51 10.08 -5.28 -11.61
C GLN A 51 11.14 -4.45 -12.32
N ASP A 52 12.42 -4.78 -12.09
CA ASP A 52 13.60 -4.18 -12.72
C ASP A 52 13.55 -2.65 -12.78
N MET A 53 13.30 -2.02 -11.63
CA MET A 53 13.23 -0.56 -11.53
C MET A 53 13.79 -0.03 -10.21
N GLY A 54 14.32 1.20 -10.26
CA GLY A 54 14.77 1.91 -9.07
C GLY A 54 13.63 2.60 -8.31
N ALA A 55 13.93 3.02 -7.08
CA ALA A 55 12.97 3.64 -6.16
C ALA A 55 12.26 4.87 -6.73
N GLY A 56 12.95 5.74 -7.49
CA GLY A 56 12.33 6.93 -8.09
C GLY A 56 11.23 6.59 -9.09
N ARG A 57 11.48 5.62 -9.98
CA ARG A 57 10.47 5.14 -10.94
C ARG A 57 9.32 4.43 -10.23
N PHE A 58 9.62 3.70 -9.16
CA PHE A 58 8.61 3.06 -8.34
C PHE A 58 7.70 4.08 -7.63
N ALA A 59 8.26 5.17 -7.11
CA ALA A 59 7.49 6.26 -6.51
C ALA A 59 6.50 6.90 -7.51
N ASP A 60 6.88 7.05 -8.78
CA ASP A 60 5.97 7.53 -9.83
C ASP A 60 4.83 6.54 -10.11
N ILE A 61 5.08 5.23 -9.99
CA ILE A 61 4.02 4.21 -10.08
C ILE A 61 3.06 4.33 -8.90
N LEU A 62 3.56 4.49 -7.68
CA LEU A 62 2.71 4.67 -6.50
C LEU A 62 1.81 5.90 -6.63
N LYS A 63 2.35 7.03 -7.10
CA LYS A 63 1.54 8.24 -7.38
C LYS A 63 0.45 7.97 -8.42
N LYS A 64 0.77 7.26 -9.49
CA LYS A 64 -0.20 6.90 -10.53
C LYS A 64 -1.28 5.96 -10.00
N GLU A 65 -0.95 5.01 -9.13
CA GLU A 65 -1.95 4.14 -8.52
C GLU A 65 -2.85 4.90 -7.54
N ILE A 66 -2.32 5.84 -6.75
CA ILE A 66 -3.15 6.72 -5.92
C ILE A 66 -4.16 7.49 -6.78
N ALA A 67 -3.70 8.08 -7.88
CA ALA A 67 -4.58 8.83 -8.78
C ALA A 67 -5.61 7.93 -9.49
N LYS A 68 -5.18 6.77 -9.97
CA LYS A 68 -6.05 5.80 -10.67
C LYS A 68 -7.20 5.30 -9.79
N ASN A 69 -6.99 5.23 -8.48
CA ASN A 69 -8.03 4.83 -7.52
C ASN A 69 -8.78 6.01 -6.89
N ASN A 70 -8.54 7.25 -7.34
CA ASN A 70 -9.13 8.49 -6.78
C ASN A 70 -8.89 8.66 -5.27
N TRP A 71 -7.68 8.34 -4.82
CA TRP A 71 -7.31 8.38 -3.41
C TRP A 71 -6.56 9.66 -3.01
N GLU A 72 -6.57 10.72 -3.82
CA GLU A 72 -5.82 11.95 -3.57
C GLU A 72 -6.26 12.69 -2.30
N ALA A 73 -7.49 12.45 -1.84
CA ALA A 73 -8.02 13.01 -0.60
C ALA A 73 -7.67 12.20 0.67
N LEU A 74 -7.03 11.03 0.53
CA LEU A 74 -6.57 10.24 1.66
C LEU A 74 -5.26 10.82 2.23
N ASP A 75 -5.05 10.60 3.53
CA ASP A 75 -3.81 10.96 4.20
C ASP A 75 -2.85 9.77 4.16
N PHE A 76 -1.62 9.99 3.69
CA PHE A 76 -0.64 8.92 3.45
C PHE A 76 0.64 9.11 4.25
N LYS A 77 1.10 8.03 4.86
CA LYS A 77 2.41 7.91 5.50
C LYS A 77 3.23 6.83 4.83
N PHE A 78 4.32 7.22 4.17
CA PHE A 78 5.23 6.29 3.52
C PHE A 78 6.31 5.84 4.50
N VAL A 79 6.50 4.53 4.63
CA VAL A 79 7.50 3.90 5.51
C VAL A 79 8.30 2.91 4.67
N GLY A 80 9.57 3.22 4.45
CA GLY A 80 10.49 2.34 3.74
C GLY A 80 11.36 1.52 4.69
N ASP A 81 11.97 0.45 4.18
CA ASP A 81 12.98 -0.29 4.92
C ASP A 81 14.24 0.59 5.14
N PRO A 82 14.80 0.66 6.37
CA PRO A 82 15.97 1.49 6.65
C PRO A 82 17.26 1.03 5.95
N ALA A 83 17.27 -0.19 5.40
CA ALA A 83 18.42 -0.81 4.76
C ALA A 83 18.50 -0.49 3.25
N GLY A 84 17.49 0.19 2.70
CA GLY A 84 17.49 0.70 1.32
C GLY A 84 18.64 1.69 1.11
N ASN A 85 19.75 1.19 0.56
CA ASN A 85 20.84 1.99 -0.02
C ASN A 85 20.47 2.50 -1.41
#